data_AF-D5GSS9-F1
#
_entry.id   AF-D5GSS9-F1
#
_cell.length_a   1.000
_cell.length_b   1.000
_cell.length_c   1.000
_cell.angle_alpha   90.00
_cell.angle_beta   90.00
_cell.angle_gamma   90.00
#
_symmetry.space_group_name_H-M   'P 1'
#
loop_
_entity.id
_entity.type
_entity.pdbx_description
1 polymer ?
#
loop_
_entity_poly.entity_id
_entity_poly.type
_entity_poly.pdbx_seq_one_letter_code
_entity_poly.pdbx_strand_id
1 'polypeptide(L)'
;MSFWPFGIDEQKVYDNDLKITFTDKDAEVNSIYEKTKESERKQVLKDRVTSKVEDFVKAAKKLKPNTEPKEEDKKTSFNAAKTALEEIEKNQKLLQEHPDEFFSAANATTSKEKLKTEIKAIIDNCDTFRTQIKTFLGLK
;
A
#
# COMPACT_ATOMS: atom_id res chain seq x y z
N MET A 1 -8.24 -11.48 29.66
CA MET A 1 -9.06 -10.49 28.94
C MET A 1 -8.12 -9.70 28.05
N SER A 2 -8.17 -9.93 26.73
CA SER A 2 -7.32 -9.21 25.78
C SER A 2 -7.80 -7.76 25.72
N PHE A 3 -7.00 -6.87 26.28
CA PHE A 3 -7.17 -5.42 26.23
C PHE A 3 -6.87 -4.95 24.81
N TRP A 4 -7.89 -4.91 23.95
CA TRP A 4 -7.89 -3.98 22.83
C TRP A 4 -8.14 -2.58 23.39
N PRO A 5 -7.51 -1.52 22.86
CA PRO A 5 -7.93 -0.17 23.19
C PRO A 5 -9.35 0.00 22.64
N PHE A 6 -10.30 0.21 23.54
CA PHE A 6 -11.70 0.41 23.24
C PHE A 6 -11.90 1.47 22.14
N GLY A 7 -12.65 1.11 21.09
CA GLY A 7 -13.37 2.10 20.27
C GLY A 7 -13.16 2.07 18.75
N ILE A 8 -12.28 1.23 18.21
CA ILE A 8 -12.11 1.14 16.74
C ILE A 8 -13.10 0.10 16.20
N ASP A 9 -14.01 0.54 15.35
CA ASP A 9 -14.85 -0.35 14.56
C ASP A 9 -14.01 -0.89 13.39
N GLU A 10 -13.38 -2.05 13.62
CA GLU A 10 -12.50 -2.73 12.67
C GLU A 10 -13.21 -3.02 11.34
N GLN A 11 -14.48 -3.40 11.39
CA GLN A 11 -15.29 -3.64 10.20
C GLN A 11 -15.45 -2.34 9.40
N LYS A 12 -15.78 -1.23 10.08
CA LYS A 12 -15.86 0.08 9.43
C LYS A 12 -14.54 0.53 8.83
N VAL A 13 -13.42 0.31 9.51
CA VAL A 13 -12.08 0.62 8.99
C VAL A 13 -11.76 -0.27 7.78
N TYR A 14 -12.09 -1.55 7.83
CA TYR A 14 -11.89 -2.48 6.72
C TYR A 14 -12.72 -2.13 5.48
N ASP A 15 -13.99 -1.76 5.68
CA ASP A 15 -14.92 -1.47 4.59
C ASP A 15 -14.68 -0.09 3.96
N ASN A 16 -14.33 0.92 4.76
CA ASN A 16 -14.27 2.31 4.32
C ASN A 16 -12.84 2.85 4.20
N ASP A 17 -12.01 2.64 5.23
CA ASP A 17 -10.67 3.28 5.31
C ASP A 17 -9.60 2.43 4.60
N LEU A 18 -9.73 1.11 4.60
CA LEU A 18 -8.78 0.18 3.95
C LEU A 18 -9.09 -0.04 2.46
N LYS A 19 -10.07 0.69 1.92
CA LYS A 19 -10.45 0.61 0.51
C LYS A 19 -9.49 1.46 -0.34
N ILE A 20 -8.48 0.80 -0.89
CA ILE A 20 -7.64 1.40 -1.94
C ILE A 20 -8.10 0.91 -3.32
N THR A 21 -8.13 1.83 -4.29
CA THR A 21 -8.42 1.50 -5.69
C THR A 21 -7.32 2.07 -6.57
N PHE A 22 -6.62 1.15 -7.23
CA PHE A 22 -5.73 1.43 -8.35
C PHE A 22 -6.44 1.03 -9.63
N THR A 23 -6.21 1.76 -10.71
CA THR A 23 -6.73 1.35 -12.03
C THR A 23 -6.03 0.06 -12.45
N ASP A 24 -4.71 0.16 -12.64
CA ASP A 24 -3.73 -0.93 -12.74
C ASP A 24 -2.33 -0.28 -12.80
N LYS A 25 -1.27 -1.09 -12.70
CA LYS A 25 0.12 -0.60 -12.71
C LYS A 25 0.48 0.21 -13.97
N ASP A 26 -0.04 -0.19 -15.13
CA ASP A 26 0.31 0.40 -16.42
C ASP A 26 -0.39 1.76 -16.59
N ALA A 27 -1.68 1.83 -16.25
CA ALA A 27 -2.48 3.05 -16.29
C ALA A 27 -1.94 4.12 -15.31
N GLU A 28 -1.58 3.74 -14.07
CA GLU A 28 -1.04 4.71 -13.11
C GLU A 28 0.33 5.24 -13.59
N VAL A 29 1.23 4.39 -14.11
CA VAL A 29 2.53 4.82 -14.65
C VAL A 29 2.40 5.67 -15.91
N ASN A 30 1.48 5.32 -16.82
CA ASN A 30 1.23 6.10 -18.01
C ASN A 30 0.75 7.50 -17.65
N SER A 31 -0.16 7.64 -16.68
CA SER A 31 -0.66 8.94 -16.22
C SER A 31 0.44 9.86 -15.67
N ILE A 32 1.50 9.29 -15.09
CA ILE A 32 2.69 10.02 -14.64
C ILE A 32 3.46 10.54 -15.85
N TYR A 33 3.83 9.67 -16.78
CA TYR A 33 4.73 10.02 -17.90
C TYR A 33 4.05 10.66 -19.11
N GLU A 34 2.73 10.75 -19.14
CA GLU A 34 2.01 11.66 -20.03
C GLU A 34 2.35 13.12 -19.75
N LYS A 35 2.84 13.44 -18.54
CA LYS A 35 3.32 14.79 -18.21
C LYS A 35 4.65 15.09 -18.86
N THR A 36 4.77 16.32 -19.35
CA THR A 36 5.96 16.80 -20.07
C THR A 36 7.06 17.24 -19.12
N LYS A 37 6.71 17.81 -17.96
CA LYS A 37 7.68 18.30 -16.96
C LYS A 37 7.92 17.30 -15.83
N GLU A 38 9.16 17.24 -15.36
CA GLU A 38 9.56 16.36 -14.25
C GLU A 38 8.81 16.69 -12.95
N SER A 39 8.63 17.97 -12.64
CA SER A 39 7.87 18.42 -11.46
C SER A 39 6.41 17.95 -11.50
N GLU A 40 5.79 17.97 -12.68
CA GLU A 40 4.43 17.46 -12.87
C GLU A 40 4.38 15.94 -12.71
N ARG A 41 5.37 15.20 -13.21
CA ARG A 41 5.48 13.74 -13.00
C ARG A 41 5.56 13.39 -11.52
N LYS A 42 6.40 14.09 -10.76
CA LYS A 42 6.54 13.90 -9.30
C LYS A 42 5.23 14.19 -8.57
N GLN A 43 4.57 15.30 -8.93
CA GLN A 43 3.30 15.68 -8.33
C GLN A 43 2.21 14.62 -8.61
N VAL A 44 2.12 14.14 -9.85
CA VAL A 44 1.16 13.08 -10.22
C VAL A 44 1.47 11.77 -9.48
N LEU A 45 2.74 11.36 -9.37
CA LEU A 45 3.12 10.19 -8.58
C LEU A 45 2.65 10.33 -7.13
N LYS A 46 2.89 11.50 -6.53
CA LYS A 46 2.48 11.79 -5.16
C LYS A 46 0.96 11.70 -5.00
N ASP A 47 0.21 12.43 -5.83
CA ASP A 47 -1.24 12.57 -5.67
C ASP A 47 -1.99 11.29 -6.02
N ARG A 48 -1.53 10.54 -7.04
CA ARG A 48 -2.25 9.35 -7.53
C ARG A 48 -1.84 8.05 -6.86
N VAL A 49 -0.59 7.94 -6.41
CA VAL A 49 -0.03 6.70 -5.87
C VAL A 49 0.33 6.91 -4.41
N THR A 50 1.30 7.77 -4.11
CA THR A 50 1.88 7.87 -2.77
C THR A 50 0.85 8.22 -1.71
N SER A 51 -0.01 9.22 -1.94
CA SER A 51 -1.04 9.62 -0.97
C SER A 51 -2.08 8.53 -0.73
N LYS A 52 -2.50 7.79 -1.77
CA LYS A 52 -3.40 6.65 -1.60
C LYS A 52 -2.77 5.55 -0.74
N VAL A 53 -1.50 5.25 -1.00
CA VAL A 53 -0.74 4.25 -0.24
C VAL A 53 -0.54 4.70 1.21
N GLU A 54 -0.25 5.98 1.46
CA GLU A 54 -0.18 6.55 2.80
C GLU A 54 -1.47 6.34 3.59
N ASP A 55 -2.62 6.64 2.98
CA ASP A 55 -3.91 6.49 3.64
C ASP A 55 -4.25 5.02 3.91
N PHE A 56 -3.91 4.12 2.97
CA PHE A 56 -4.01 2.68 3.19
C PHE A 56 -3.13 2.21 4.35
N VAL A 57 -1.85 2.63 4.41
CA VAL A 57 -0.93 2.25 5.49
C VAL A 57 -1.43 2.76 6.84
N LYS A 58 -1.96 3.99 6.90
CA LYS A 58 -2.58 4.53 8.13
C LYS A 58 -3.78 3.67 8.56
N ALA A 59 -4.65 3.29 7.64
CA ALA A 59 -5.80 2.42 7.93
C ALA A 59 -5.35 1.02 8.38
N ALA A 60 -4.40 0.42 7.67
CA ALA A 60 -3.83 -0.89 7.97
C ALA A 60 -3.20 -0.94 9.37
N LYS A 61 -2.51 0.13 9.79
CA LYS A 61 -1.96 0.25 11.15
C LYS A 61 -3.02 0.26 12.25
N LYS A 62 -4.21 0.81 11.98
CA LYS A 62 -5.33 0.77 12.94
C LYS A 62 -5.85 -0.66 13.15
N LEU A 63 -5.78 -1.50 12.11
CA LEU A 63 -6.27 -2.88 12.13
C LEU A 63 -5.24 -3.90 12.62
N LYS A 64 -3.95 -3.56 12.57
CA LYS A 64 -2.88 -4.47 12.98
C LYS A 64 -2.87 -4.60 14.52
N PRO A 65 -3.06 -5.80 15.07
CA PRO A 65 -2.95 -6.01 16.52
C PRO A 65 -1.52 -5.82 17.01
N ASN A 66 -1.41 -5.36 18.25
CA ASN A 66 -0.13 -5.24 18.95
C ASN A 66 0.37 -6.58 19.52
N THR A 67 -0.44 -7.63 19.48
CA THR A 67 -0.12 -8.95 20.06
C THR A 67 -0.39 -10.07 19.08
N GLU A 68 0.58 -10.96 18.93
CA GLU A 68 0.45 -12.16 18.10
C GLU A 68 -0.60 -13.13 18.68
N PRO A 69 -1.47 -13.72 17.84
CA PRO A 69 -2.46 -14.70 18.29
C PRO A 69 -1.82 -16.02 18.73
N LYS A 70 -2.49 -16.72 19.65
CA LYS A 70 -2.09 -18.07 20.10
C LYS A 70 -2.56 -19.18 19.16
N GLU A 71 -3.61 -18.93 18.38
CA GLU A 71 -4.18 -19.87 17.41
C GLU A 71 -3.33 -19.90 16.14
N GLU A 72 -2.93 -21.09 15.69
CA GLU A 72 -1.92 -21.27 14.62
C GLU A 72 -2.41 -20.80 13.24
N ASP A 73 -3.68 -21.03 12.93
CA ASP A 73 -4.31 -20.53 11.69
C ASP A 73 -4.32 -18.99 11.66
N LYS A 74 -4.65 -18.36 12.78
CA LYS A 74 -4.62 -16.89 12.92
C LYS A 74 -3.21 -16.34 12.90
N LYS A 75 -2.23 -17.09 13.43
CA LYS A 75 -0.80 -16.70 13.41
C LYS A 75 -0.26 -16.63 11.98
N THR A 76 -0.66 -17.56 11.12
CA THR A 76 -0.29 -17.55 9.70
C THR A 76 -0.84 -16.30 9.01
N SER A 77 -2.14 -16.02 9.16
CA SER A 77 -2.75 -14.81 8.59
C SER A 77 -2.20 -13.52 9.20
N PHE A 78 -1.94 -13.49 10.51
CA PHE A 78 -1.32 -12.33 11.17
C PHE A 78 0.08 -12.04 10.61
N ASN A 79 0.93 -13.06 10.49
CA ASN A 79 2.28 -12.90 9.96
C ASN A 79 2.25 -12.50 8.47
N ALA A 80 1.37 -13.10 7.67
CA ALA A 80 1.21 -12.72 6.27
C ALA A 80 0.73 -11.26 6.12
N ALA A 81 -0.27 -10.82 6.90
CA ALA A 81 -0.71 -9.43 6.91
C ALA A 81 0.41 -8.48 7.38
N LYS A 82 1.18 -8.88 8.41
CA LYS A 82 2.31 -8.09 8.89
C LYS A 82 3.38 -7.91 7.81
N THR A 83 3.80 -8.99 7.16
CA THR A 83 4.79 -8.94 6.07
C THR A 83 4.29 -8.11 4.89
N ALA A 84 3.03 -8.29 4.48
CA ALA A 84 2.46 -7.48 3.40
C ALA A 84 2.48 -5.98 3.75
N LEU A 85 2.15 -5.59 4.99
CA LEU A 85 2.24 -4.19 5.40
C LEU A 85 3.67 -3.66 5.37
N GLU A 86 4.65 -4.44 5.83
CA GLU A 86 6.07 -4.06 5.80
C GLU A 86 6.58 -3.89 4.36
N GLU A 87 6.15 -4.74 3.42
CA GLU A 87 6.47 -4.59 2.00
C GLU A 87 5.81 -3.36 1.36
N ILE A 88 4.56 -3.04 1.73
CA ILE A 88 3.88 -1.82 1.27
C ILE A 88 4.66 -0.59 1.73
N GLU A 89 5.03 -0.52 3.02
CA GLU A 89 5.79 0.61 3.58
C GLU A 89 7.15 0.77 2.91
N LYS A 90 7.85 -0.34 2.66
CA LYS A 90 9.13 -0.33 1.94
C LYS A 90 8.97 0.22 0.53
N ASN A 91 8.01 -0.27 -0.24
CA ASN A 91 7.79 0.20 -1.61
C ASN A 91 7.30 1.65 -1.64
N GLN A 92 6.44 2.05 -0.70
CA GLN A 92 6.00 3.43 -0.54
C GLN A 92 7.20 4.38 -0.34
N LYS A 93 8.14 4.00 0.53
CA LYS A 93 9.36 4.76 0.76
C LYS A 93 10.20 4.89 -0.51
N LEU A 94 10.35 3.79 -1.27
CA LEU A 94 11.04 3.83 -2.57
C LEU A 94 10.37 4.82 -3.55
N LEU A 95 9.03 4.84 -3.62
CA LEU A 95 8.31 5.79 -4.47
C LEU A 95 8.56 7.26 -4.09
N GLN A 96 8.81 7.55 -2.80
CA GLN A 96 9.07 8.89 -2.30
C GLN A 96 10.53 9.34 -2.46
N GLU A 97 11.47 8.38 -2.50
CA GLU A 97 12.92 8.63 -2.46
C GLU A 97 13.59 8.61 -3.85
N HIS A 98 12.82 8.47 -4.93
CA HIS A 98 13.41 8.52 -6.29
C HIS A 98 14.10 9.86 -6.56
N PRO A 99 15.35 9.85 -7.09
CA PRO A 99 16.08 11.06 -7.38
C PRO A 99 15.43 11.84 -8.53
N ASP A 100 15.73 13.13 -8.65
CA ASP A 100 15.17 14.00 -9.70
C ASP A 100 15.39 13.45 -11.11
N GLU A 101 16.59 12.93 -11.37
CA GLU A 101 16.97 12.31 -12.64
C GLU A 101 16.09 11.12 -13.02
N PHE A 102 15.46 10.46 -12.05
CA PHE A 102 14.51 9.37 -12.28
C PHE A 102 13.31 9.84 -13.12
N PHE A 103 12.86 11.07 -12.92
CA PHE A 103 11.70 11.61 -13.62
C PHE A 103 12.06 12.25 -14.97
N SER A 104 13.34 12.26 -15.34
CA SER A 104 13.81 12.85 -16.59
C SER A 104 13.33 12.08 -17.82
N ALA A 105 13.27 12.77 -18.95
CA ALA A 105 12.91 12.14 -20.22
C ALA A 105 13.93 11.08 -20.66
N ALA A 106 15.22 11.28 -20.35
CA ALA A 106 16.30 10.35 -20.69
C ALA A 106 16.15 8.99 -20.00
N ASN A 107 15.63 8.98 -18.77
CA ASN A 107 15.43 7.77 -17.97
C ASN A 107 14.00 7.22 -18.06
N ALA A 108 13.14 7.78 -18.90
CA ALA A 108 11.71 7.45 -18.89
C ALA A 108 11.42 5.95 -19.07
N THR A 109 12.17 5.22 -19.90
CA THR A 109 11.96 3.78 -20.12
C THR A 109 12.24 2.97 -18.85
N THR A 110 13.45 3.12 -18.28
CA THR A 110 13.87 2.40 -17.08
C THR A 110 13.05 2.80 -15.86
N SER A 111 12.73 4.10 -15.73
CA SER A 111 11.93 4.61 -14.63
C SER A 111 10.47 4.15 -14.69
N LYS A 112 9.87 4.04 -15.90
CA LYS A 112 8.53 3.45 -16.08
C LYS A 112 8.50 1.99 -15.64
N GLU A 113 9.47 1.18 -16.07
CA GLU A 113 9.52 -0.24 -15.69
C GLU A 113 9.68 -0.43 -14.18
N LYS A 114 10.55 0.38 -13.55
CA LYS A 114 10.74 0.36 -12.11
C LYS A 114 9.47 0.76 -11.36
N LEU A 115 8.81 1.84 -11.75
CA LEU A 115 7.53 2.26 -11.16
C LEU A 115 6.43 1.22 -11.34
N LYS A 116 6.34 0.57 -12.52
CA LYS A 116 5.36 -0.50 -12.74
C LYS A 116 5.58 -1.66 -11.76
N THR A 117 6.83 -2.00 -11.49
CA THR A 117 7.19 -3.07 -10.56
C THR A 117 6.84 -2.68 -9.12
N GLU A 118 7.22 -1.48 -8.69
CA GLU A 118 6.93 -0.96 -7.35
C GLU A 118 5.42 -0.81 -7.10
N ILE A 119 4.68 -0.23 -8.05
CA ILE A 119 3.22 -0.08 -7.97
C ILE A 119 2.52 -1.44 -7.99
N LYS A 120 2.99 -2.39 -8.81
CA LYS A 120 2.44 -3.75 -8.80
C LYS A 120 2.66 -4.41 -7.43
N ALA A 121 3.86 -4.33 -6.87
CA ALA A 121 4.16 -4.91 -5.56
C ALA A 121 3.25 -4.32 -4.47
N ILE A 122 2.94 -3.02 -4.55
CA ILE A 122 1.99 -2.37 -3.64
C ILE A 122 0.58 -2.92 -3.84
N ILE A 123 0.08 -3.00 -5.08
CA ILE A 123 -1.25 -3.54 -5.37
C ILE A 123 -1.39 -4.96 -4.82
N ASP A 124 -0.46 -5.85 -5.18
CA ASP A 124 -0.48 -7.26 -4.78
C ASP A 124 -0.44 -7.41 -3.24
N ASN A 125 0.38 -6.60 -2.56
CA ASN A 125 0.48 -6.62 -1.11
C ASN A 125 -0.74 -5.98 -0.42
N CYS A 126 -1.37 -4.96 -1.01
CA CYS A 126 -2.62 -4.40 -0.49
C CYS A 126 -3.72 -5.47 -0.50
N ASP A 127 -3.84 -6.23 -1.59
CA ASP A 127 -4.82 -7.32 -1.71
C ASP A 127 -4.51 -8.46 -0.73
N THR A 128 -3.24 -8.81 -0.59
CA THR A 128 -2.77 -9.79 0.40
C THR A 128 -3.10 -9.34 1.81
N PHE A 129 -2.77 -8.10 2.17
CA PHE A 129 -3.07 -7.53 3.49
C PHE A 129 -4.57 -7.58 3.78
N ARG A 130 -5.41 -7.11 2.86
CA ARG A 130 -6.87 -7.11 3.02
C ARG A 130 -7.45 -8.50 3.20
N THR A 131 -6.94 -9.48 2.47
CA THR A 131 -7.40 -10.87 2.58
C THR A 131 -7.02 -11.45 3.92
N GLN A 132 -5.76 -11.30 4.32
CA GLN A 132 -5.24 -11.92 5.53
C GLN A 132 -5.74 -11.24 6.80
N ILE A 133 -5.88 -9.91 6.80
CA ILE A 133 -6.40 -9.17 7.96
C ILE A 133 -7.89 -9.47 8.19
N LYS A 134 -8.67 -9.66 7.11
CA LYS A 134 -10.07 -10.10 7.20
C LYS A 134 -10.19 -11.45 7.89
N THR A 135 -9.41 -12.43 7.44
CA THR A 135 -9.37 -13.78 8.03
C THR A 135 -8.93 -13.73 9.48
N PHE A 136 -7.88 -12.98 9.77
CA PHE A 136 -7.29 -12.89 11.10
C PHE A 136 -8.26 -12.24 12.12
N LEU A 137 -8.89 -11.12 11.75
CA LEU A 137 -9.86 -10.40 12.61
C LEU A 137 -11.27 -11.02 12.57
N GLY A 138 -11.54 -11.94 11.65
CA GLY A 138 -12.87 -12.54 11.48
C GLY A 138 -13.92 -11.54 10.96
N LEU A 139 -13.50 -10.59 10.13
CA LEU A 139 -14.37 -9.55 9.56
C LEU A 139 -15.28 -10.13 8.47
N LYS A 140 -16.45 -9.52 8.32
CA LYS A 140 -17.48 -9.95 7.36
C LYS A 140 -17.23 -9.39 5.97
#